data_AF-A0A1L8EIL3-F1
#
_entry.id   AF-A0A1L8EIL3-F1
#
_cell.length_a   1.000
_cell.length_b   1.000
_cell.length_c   1.000
_cell.angle_alpha   90.00
_cell.angle_beta   90.00
_cell.angle_gamma   90.00
#
_symmetry.space_group_name_H-M   'P 1'
#
loop_
_entity.id
_entity.type
_entity.pdbx_description
1 polymer ?
#
loop_
_entity_poly.entity_id
_entity_poly.type
_entity_poly.pdbx_seq_one_letter_code
_entity_poly.pdbx_strand_id
1 'polypeptide(L)'
;MTYRKILTILAFIAFAKAQQNSLVNYNTHSQNDSYLRDDDYLNAHRRQYAANIWYYDLQITQFKQAYLDRAQSLDFQKEPLINEIIRADESLYPLTLLSEFSKSCVQKYKSLIPSMSWAKLAVDNCISTATSQATNVVSSMSSTNRTLQTYYSTNFEKDVTACQTKFNASMSTDYTMCLANTVAATNAYTLNNQKTFSNQMQSATNTANVYIKTANECIFAVHNTTLTKISEANTRIDGCIQGRDDCSQCSGHFCPDVYYMPAAYMDPKNATMVNPFYGRNETGNCLMLDIF
;
A
#
# COMPACT_ATOMS: atom_id res chain seq x y z
N MET A 1 -1.14 23.39 8.98
CA MET A 1 -0.11 23.87 8.03
C MET A 1 -0.62 24.01 6.58
N THR A 2 -1.93 23.94 6.34
CA THR A 2 -2.53 23.89 5.00
C THR A 2 -3.02 25.26 4.51
N TYR A 3 -3.37 26.17 5.43
CA TYR A 3 -3.89 27.51 5.13
C TYR A 3 -2.83 28.49 4.59
N ARG A 4 -1.55 28.32 5.00
CA ARG A 4 -0.45 29.17 4.51
C ARG A 4 -0.10 28.95 3.03
N LYS A 5 -0.36 27.76 2.48
CA LYS A 5 -0.07 27.44 1.07
C LYS A 5 -1.13 28.00 0.10
N ILE A 6 -2.38 28.13 0.56
CA ILE A 6 -3.48 28.71 -0.23
C ILE A 6 -3.33 30.24 -0.33
N LEU A 7 -2.88 30.90 0.75
CA LEU A 7 -2.60 32.34 0.77
C LEU A 7 -1.47 32.75 -0.18
N THR A 8 -0.43 31.93 -0.34
CA THR A 8 0.66 32.20 -1.30
C THR A 8 0.20 32.12 -2.76
N ILE A 9 -0.76 31.27 -3.11
CA ILE A 9 -1.27 31.14 -4.50
C ILE A 9 -2.16 32.35 -4.88
N LEU A 10 -2.96 32.85 -3.93
CA LEU A 10 -3.73 34.08 -4.12
C LEU A 10 -2.84 35.33 -4.23
N ALA A 11 -1.72 35.36 -3.50
CA ALA A 11 -0.75 36.44 -3.60
C ALA A 11 -0.09 36.51 -4.99
N PHE A 12 0.29 35.37 -5.59
CA PHE A 12 0.87 35.37 -6.95
C PHE A 12 -0.12 35.84 -8.03
N ILE A 13 -1.41 35.54 -7.90
CA ILE A 13 -2.45 36.05 -8.82
C ILE A 13 -2.67 37.56 -8.62
N ALA A 14 -2.50 38.08 -7.40
CA ALA A 14 -2.61 39.51 -7.11
C ALA A 14 -1.40 40.30 -7.63
N PHE A 15 -0.17 39.77 -7.54
CA PHE A 15 1.02 40.43 -8.10
C PHE A 15 1.02 40.49 -9.63
N ALA A 16 0.42 39.50 -10.31
CA ALA A 16 0.22 39.54 -11.76
C ALA A 16 -0.77 40.65 -12.19
N LYS A 17 -1.75 40.99 -11.35
CA LYS A 17 -2.68 42.11 -11.60
C LYS A 17 -2.09 43.47 -11.22
N ALA A 18 -1.19 43.54 -10.24
CA ALA A 18 -0.57 44.79 -9.81
C ALA A 18 0.45 45.35 -10.83
N GLN A 19 1.08 44.49 -11.64
CA GLN A 19 1.95 44.92 -12.74
C GLN A 19 1.21 45.47 -13.97
N GLN A 20 -0.13 45.43 -14.01
CA GLN A 20 -0.92 46.06 -15.09
C GLN A 20 -1.20 47.56 -14.87
N ASN A 21 -0.86 48.14 -13.72
CA ASN A 21 -1.20 49.55 -13.39
C ASN A 21 -0.06 50.57 -13.59
N SER A 22 1.01 50.21 -14.29
CA SER A 22 2.01 51.20 -14.75
C SER A 22 2.03 51.28 -16.28
N LEU A 23 0.93 51.71 -16.89
CA LEU A 23 0.99 52.24 -18.25
C LEU A 23 0.61 53.72 -18.22
N VAL A 24 1.70 54.48 -18.30
CA VAL A 24 1.80 55.90 -18.53
C VAL A 24 0.91 56.30 -19.71
N ASN A 25 0.20 57.39 -19.49
CA ASN A 25 -0.57 58.19 -20.42
C ASN A 25 0.21 58.41 -21.74
N TYR A 26 -0.26 57.86 -22.87
CA TYR A 26 0.16 58.32 -24.20
C TYR A 26 -1.02 58.30 -25.17
N ASN A 27 -1.65 59.47 -25.32
CA ASN A 27 -2.51 59.78 -26.44
C ASN A 27 -1.64 59.89 -27.70
N THR A 28 -1.69 58.90 -28.60
CA THR A 28 -1.53 59.10 -30.05
C THR A 28 -1.99 57.85 -30.78
N HIS A 29 -3.07 57.98 -31.55
CA HIS A 29 -3.65 56.95 -32.40
C HIS A 29 -2.68 56.56 -33.53
N SER A 30 -2.22 55.30 -33.55
CA SER A 30 -1.40 54.74 -34.63
C SER A 30 -1.81 53.28 -34.86
N GLN A 31 -1.94 52.85 -36.13
CA GLN A 31 -2.28 51.46 -36.51
C GLN A 31 -1.29 50.41 -35.93
N ASN A 32 -0.12 50.83 -35.46
CA ASN A 32 0.85 49.97 -34.77
C ASN A 32 0.43 49.57 -33.34
N ASP A 33 -0.43 50.36 -32.67
CA ASP A 33 -0.86 50.08 -31.29
C ASP A 33 -1.81 48.88 -31.20
N SER A 34 -2.58 48.61 -32.26
CA SER A 34 -3.49 47.46 -32.33
C SER A 34 -2.71 46.13 -32.37
N TYR A 35 -1.62 46.10 -33.14
CA TYR A 35 -0.77 44.90 -33.29
C TYR A 35 -0.02 44.56 -32.01
N LEU A 36 0.56 45.57 -31.34
CA LEU A 36 1.24 45.39 -30.04
C LEU A 36 0.29 44.83 -28.98
N ARG A 37 -0.99 45.25 -28.98
CA ARG A 37 -1.99 44.79 -28.01
C ARG A 37 -2.43 43.33 -28.25
N ASP A 38 -2.52 42.91 -29.51
CA ASP A 38 -2.90 41.53 -29.87
C ASP A 38 -1.77 40.54 -29.58
N ASP A 39 -0.51 40.92 -29.80
CA ASP A 39 0.65 40.10 -29.43
C ASP A 39 0.80 39.97 -27.91
N ASP A 40 0.62 41.06 -27.16
CA ASP A 40 0.61 41.02 -25.69
C ASP A 40 -0.52 40.15 -25.14
N TYR A 41 -1.70 40.22 -25.77
CA TYR A 41 -2.84 39.38 -25.44
C TYR A 41 -2.53 37.88 -25.66
N LEU A 42 -1.98 37.51 -26.81
CA LEU A 42 -1.57 36.13 -27.08
C LEU A 42 -0.48 35.65 -26.13
N ASN A 43 0.53 36.49 -25.87
CA ASN A 43 1.62 36.17 -24.95
C ASN A 43 1.15 36.02 -23.49
N ALA A 44 0.10 36.75 -23.07
CA ALA A 44 -0.53 36.52 -21.78
C ALA A 44 -1.20 35.15 -21.71
N HIS A 45 -1.91 34.74 -22.76
CA HIS A 45 -2.55 33.42 -22.82
C HIS A 45 -1.54 32.27 -22.94
N ARG A 46 -0.47 32.41 -23.72
CA ARG A 46 0.65 31.44 -23.75
C ARG A 46 1.25 31.22 -22.37
N ARG A 47 1.46 32.30 -21.60
CA ARG A 47 1.93 32.22 -20.20
C ARG A 47 0.93 31.48 -19.30
N GLN A 48 -0.37 31.77 -19.46
CA GLN A 48 -1.43 31.06 -18.72
C GLN A 48 -1.45 29.55 -19.06
N TYR A 49 -1.31 29.19 -20.33
CA TYR A 49 -1.30 27.80 -20.80
C TYR A 49 -0.07 27.05 -20.27
N ALA A 50 1.11 27.68 -20.30
CA ALA A 50 2.31 27.12 -19.67
C ALA A 50 2.11 26.90 -18.16
N ALA A 51 1.45 27.82 -17.46
CA ALA A 51 1.13 27.68 -16.05
C ALA A 51 0.16 26.51 -15.77
N ASN A 52 -0.80 26.24 -16.66
CA ASN A 52 -1.69 25.08 -16.53
C ASN A 52 -0.94 23.76 -16.62
N ILE A 53 -0.03 23.63 -17.60
CA ILE A 53 0.81 22.42 -17.77
C ILE A 53 1.68 22.21 -16.54
N TRP A 54 2.38 23.27 -16.10
CA TRP A 54 3.21 23.22 -14.90
C TRP A 54 2.41 22.80 -13.66
N TYR A 55 1.21 23.33 -13.50
CA TYR A 55 0.34 22.96 -12.38
C TYR A 55 -0.04 21.48 -12.41
N TYR A 56 -0.37 20.91 -13.58
CA TYR A 56 -0.67 19.49 -13.70
C TYR A 56 0.55 18.60 -13.43
N ASP A 57 1.73 18.97 -13.93
CA ASP A 57 2.97 18.24 -13.63
C ASP A 57 3.30 18.23 -12.14
N LEU A 58 3.09 19.37 -11.47
CA LEU A 58 3.25 19.49 -10.02
C LEU A 58 2.28 18.56 -9.27
N GLN A 59 1.00 18.57 -9.65
CA GLN A 59 -0.02 17.72 -9.03
C GLN A 59 0.27 16.23 -9.23
N ILE A 60 0.65 15.83 -10.45
CA ILE A 60 1.04 14.45 -10.78
C ILE A 60 2.24 14.02 -9.93
N THR A 61 3.27 14.86 -9.86
CA THR A 61 4.51 14.56 -9.13
C THR A 61 4.26 14.45 -7.64
N GLN A 62 3.52 15.40 -7.05
CA GLN A 62 3.17 15.37 -5.64
C GLN A 62 2.33 14.14 -5.28
N PHE A 63 1.35 13.80 -6.11
CA PHE A 63 0.53 12.60 -5.91
C PHE A 63 1.37 11.33 -5.96
N LYS A 64 2.24 11.20 -6.98
CA LYS A 64 3.15 10.04 -7.13
C LYS A 64 4.06 9.90 -5.92
N GLN A 65 4.65 11.00 -5.46
CA GLN A 65 5.55 10.98 -4.30
C GLN A 65 4.79 10.60 -3.02
N ALA A 66 3.62 11.20 -2.77
CA ALA A 66 2.80 10.87 -1.61
C ALA A 66 2.38 9.38 -1.60
N TYR A 67 2.09 8.81 -2.77
CA TYR A 67 1.82 7.37 -2.90
C TYR A 67 3.04 6.53 -2.55
N LEU A 68 4.21 6.86 -3.10
CA LEU A 68 5.47 6.16 -2.82
C LEU A 68 5.84 6.23 -1.34
N ASP A 69 5.78 7.42 -0.74
CA ASP A 69 6.05 7.62 0.68
C ASP A 69 5.13 6.76 1.55
N ARG A 70 3.84 6.70 1.20
CA ARG A 70 2.87 5.87 1.92
C ARG A 70 3.17 4.38 1.77
N ALA A 71 3.53 3.91 0.58
CA ALA A 71 3.91 2.51 0.37
C ALA A 71 5.18 2.14 1.15
N GLN A 72 6.21 2.98 1.08
CA GLN A 72 7.48 2.80 1.79
C GLN A 72 7.30 2.88 3.30
N SER A 73 6.39 3.71 3.79
CA SER A 73 6.14 3.82 5.23
C SER A 73 5.74 2.49 5.86
N LEU A 74 5.13 1.56 5.10
CA LEU A 74 4.76 0.22 5.60
C LEU A 74 5.96 -0.61 6.09
N ASP A 75 7.20 -0.19 5.79
CA ASP A 75 8.44 -0.77 6.29
C ASP A 75 8.47 -0.88 7.82
N PHE A 76 7.80 0.03 8.55
CA PHE A 76 7.73 -0.03 10.01
C PHE A 76 7.15 -1.36 10.53
N GLN A 77 6.39 -2.10 9.71
CA GLN A 77 5.80 -3.39 10.06
C GLN A 77 6.83 -4.53 10.16
N LYS A 78 8.07 -4.32 9.71
CA LYS A 78 9.14 -5.31 9.83
C LYS A 78 9.57 -5.52 11.27
N GLU A 79 9.79 -4.43 12.00
CA GLU A 79 10.41 -4.50 13.33
C GLU A 79 9.58 -5.31 14.34
N PRO A 80 8.24 -5.15 14.42
CA PRO A 80 7.42 -5.99 15.28
C PRO A 80 7.54 -7.47 14.94
N LEU A 81 7.56 -7.82 13.64
CA LEU A 81 7.67 -9.20 13.18
C LEU A 81 9.01 -9.83 13.59
N ILE A 82 10.09 -9.06 13.48
CA ILE A 82 11.44 -9.50 13.84
C ILE A 82 11.56 -9.71 15.34
N ASN A 83 10.98 -8.81 16.14
CA ASN A 83 10.97 -8.95 17.59
C ASN A 83 10.21 -10.21 18.04
N GLU A 84 9.13 -10.60 17.37
CA GLU A 84 8.43 -11.85 17.69
C GLU A 84 9.27 -13.09 17.37
N ILE A 85 10.04 -13.09 16.29
CA ILE A 85 10.98 -14.17 15.98
C ILE A 85 12.10 -14.24 17.04
N ILE A 86 12.68 -13.10 17.41
CA ILE A 86 13.71 -13.02 18.45
C ILE A 86 13.18 -13.55 19.78
N ARG A 87 11.98 -13.12 20.20
CA ARG A 87 11.34 -13.60 21.43
C ARG A 87 11.12 -15.11 21.42
N ALA A 88 10.67 -15.66 20.29
CA ALA A 88 10.51 -17.10 20.16
C ALA A 88 11.86 -17.82 20.32
N ASP A 89 12.91 -17.35 19.64
CA ASP A 89 14.26 -17.90 19.78
C ASP A 89 14.80 -17.83 21.22
N GLU A 90 14.63 -16.68 21.88
CA GLU A 90 15.03 -16.45 23.26
C GLU A 90 14.26 -17.34 24.24
N SER A 91 12.96 -17.56 24.02
CA SER A 91 12.15 -18.45 24.86
C SER A 91 12.55 -19.93 24.73
N LEU A 92 13.04 -20.34 23.56
CA LEU A 92 13.47 -21.71 23.33
C LEU A 92 14.87 -21.98 23.85
N TYR A 93 15.71 -20.95 23.99
CA TYR A 93 17.10 -21.10 24.41
C TYR A 93 17.26 -21.79 25.78
N PRO A 94 16.55 -21.40 26.87
CA PRO A 94 16.63 -22.09 28.15
C PRO A 94 16.29 -23.58 28.07
N LEU A 95 15.34 -23.97 27.21
CA LEU A 95 14.98 -25.39 27.02
C LEU A 95 16.15 -26.20 26.45
N THR A 96 17.05 -25.57 25.69
CA THR A 96 18.26 -26.26 25.19
C THR A 96 19.31 -26.52 26.27
N LEU A 97 19.22 -25.86 27.42
CA LEU A 97 20.15 -25.99 28.54
C LEU A 97 19.65 -26.98 29.61
N LEU A 98 18.37 -27.33 29.59
CA LEU A 98 17.74 -28.15 30.63
C LEU A 98 18.19 -29.62 30.57
N SER A 99 18.26 -30.20 29.38
CA SER A 99 18.75 -31.57 29.14
C SER A 99 19.06 -31.82 27.66
N GLU A 100 19.84 -32.87 27.35
CA GLU A 100 20.04 -33.28 25.94
C GLU A 100 18.74 -33.72 25.25
N PHE A 101 17.77 -34.27 26.01
CA PHE A 101 16.45 -34.61 25.49
C PHE A 101 15.65 -33.38 25.06
N SER A 102 15.52 -32.38 25.93
CA SER A 102 14.81 -31.13 25.63
C SER A 102 15.49 -30.35 24.50
N LYS A 103 16.82 -30.31 24.47
CA LYS A 103 17.61 -29.78 23.37
C LYS A 103 17.34 -30.47 22.03
N SER A 104 17.23 -31.80 22.01
CA SER A 104 16.87 -32.56 20.80
C SER A 104 15.48 -32.19 20.28
N CYS A 105 14.49 -32.06 21.18
CA CYS A 105 13.14 -31.61 20.83
C CYS A 105 13.14 -30.21 20.20
N VAL A 106 13.86 -29.25 20.79
CA VAL A 106 14.01 -27.90 20.23
C VAL A 106 14.66 -27.95 18.85
N GLN A 107 15.79 -28.65 18.70
CA GLN A 107 16.50 -28.75 17.43
C GLN A 107 15.65 -29.39 16.31
N LYS A 108 14.79 -30.35 16.65
CA LYS A 108 13.89 -31.03 15.70
C LYS A 108 12.89 -30.08 15.04
N TYR A 109 12.37 -29.09 15.78
CA TYR A 109 11.28 -28.23 15.29
C TYR A 109 11.63 -26.75 15.14
N LYS A 110 12.80 -26.30 15.61
CA LYS A 110 13.25 -24.92 15.47
C LYS A 110 13.22 -24.41 14.03
N SER A 111 13.50 -25.29 13.06
CA SER A 111 13.47 -24.96 11.62
C SER A 111 12.09 -24.57 11.09
N LEU A 112 11.00 -24.83 11.84
CA LEU A 112 9.66 -24.37 11.48
C LEU A 112 9.50 -22.86 11.68
N ILE A 113 10.25 -22.27 12.63
CA ILE A 113 10.23 -20.83 12.87
C ILE A 113 10.93 -20.14 11.68
N PRO A 114 10.26 -19.20 10.98
CA PRO A 114 10.88 -18.49 9.88
C PRO A 114 12.08 -17.68 10.33
N SER A 115 13.10 -17.58 9.47
CA SER A 115 14.24 -16.73 9.76
C SER A 115 13.87 -15.25 9.70
N MET A 116 14.60 -14.42 10.47
CA MET A 116 14.51 -12.97 10.38
C MET A 116 14.74 -12.44 8.95
N SER A 117 15.66 -13.07 8.21
CA SER A 117 15.95 -12.69 6.81
C SER A 117 14.78 -12.96 5.89
N TRP A 118 14.12 -14.11 6.04
CA TRP A 118 12.92 -14.44 5.26
C TRP A 118 11.80 -13.46 5.56
N ALA A 119 11.55 -13.17 6.85
CA ALA A 119 10.49 -12.25 7.27
C ALA A 119 10.68 -10.84 6.70
N LYS A 120 11.91 -10.30 6.76
CA LYS A 120 12.26 -9.00 6.15
C LYS A 120 11.99 -9.01 4.64
N LEU A 121 12.52 -10.01 3.94
CA LEU A 121 12.38 -10.14 2.49
C LEU A 121 10.91 -10.28 2.07
N ALA A 122 10.11 -11.03 2.82
CA ALA A 122 8.69 -11.21 2.52
C ALA A 122 7.92 -9.87 2.63
N VAL A 123 8.18 -9.08 3.66
CA VAL A 123 7.61 -7.73 3.79
C VAL A 123 8.12 -6.79 2.68
N ASP A 124 9.42 -6.84 2.37
CA ASP A 124 10.01 -6.07 1.27
C ASP A 124 9.34 -6.35 -0.07
N ASN A 125 9.03 -7.62 -0.35
CA ASN A 125 8.33 -8.01 -1.57
C ASN A 125 6.92 -7.43 -1.63
N CYS A 126 6.19 -7.40 -0.51
CA CYS A 126 4.88 -6.76 -0.43
C CYS A 126 4.96 -5.25 -0.73
N ILE A 127 5.94 -4.55 -0.14
CA ILE A 127 6.16 -3.11 -0.35
C ILE A 127 6.58 -2.84 -1.80
N SER A 128 7.52 -3.62 -2.32
CA SER A 128 8.03 -3.51 -3.69
C SER A 128 6.90 -3.61 -4.72
N THR A 129 6.00 -4.59 -4.54
CA THR A 129 4.82 -4.78 -5.40
C THR A 129 3.90 -3.56 -5.44
N ALA A 130 3.73 -2.85 -4.32
CA ALA A 130 2.98 -1.60 -4.30
C ALA A 130 3.76 -0.46 -4.96
N THR A 131 5.03 -0.27 -4.59
CA THR A 131 5.86 0.82 -5.16
C THR A 131 5.99 0.72 -6.68
N SER A 132 6.00 -0.49 -7.26
CA SER A 132 6.06 -0.68 -8.71
C SER A 132 4.81 -0.17 -9.45
N GLN A 133 3.68 0.03 -8.76
CA GLN A 133 2.45 0.58 -9.32
C GLN A 133 2.45 2.12 -9.42
N ALA A 134 3.49 2.79 -8.91
CA ALA A 134 3.53 4.26 -8.84
C ALA A 134 3.38 4.95 -10.21
N THR A 135 3.83 4.32 -11.30
CA THR A 135 3.62 4.84 -12.66
C THR A 135 2.20 4.60 -13.15
N ASN A 136 1.61 3.45 -12.81
CA ASN A 136 0.26 3.09 -13.23
C ASN A 136 -0.78 4.05 -12.62
N VAL A 137 -0.62 4.41 -11.34
CA VAL A 137 -1.55 5.32 -10.66
C VAL A 137 -1.59 6.73 -11.24
N VAL A 138 -0.54 7.17 -11.94
CA VAL A 138 -0.49 8.52 -12.56
C VAL A 138 -0.59 8.53 -14.09
N SER A 139 -0.65 7.36 -14.72
CA SER A 139 -0.57 7.20 -16.17
C SER A 139 -1.63 8.01 -16.94
N SER A 140 -2.90 7.91 -16.52
CA SER A 140 -4.02 8.62 -17.15
C SER A 140 -3.87 10.14 -17.05
N MET A 141 -3.52 10.66 -15.88
CA MET A 141 -3.29 12.10 -15.66
C MET A 141 -2.13 12.61 -16.53
N SER A 142 -1.05 11.82 -16.63
CA SER A 142 0.11 12.14 -17.46
C SER A 142 -0.26 12.20 -18.94
N SER A 143 -1.10 11.27 -19.40
CA SER A 143 -1.61 11.26 -20.78
C SER A 143 -2.47 12.48 -21.10
N THR A 144 -3.37 12.85 -20.18
CA THR A 144 -4.20 14.05 -20.32
C THR A 144 -3.36 15.33 -20.32
N ASN A 145 -2.36 15.45 -19.44
CA ASN A 145 -1.46 16.61 -19.45
C ASN A 145 -0.69 16.72 -20.77
N ARG A 146 -0.12 15.61 -21.25
CA ARG A 146 0.57 15.56 -22.55
C ARG A 146 -0.36 15.96 -23.70
N THR A 147 -1.61 15.51 -23.69
CA THR A 147 -2.59 15.87 -24.72
C THR A 147 -2.88 17.37 -24.71
N LEU A 148 -3.04 17.96 -23.53
CA LEU A 148 -3.23 19.41 -23.38
C LEU A 148 -2.00 20.20 -23.84
N GLN A 149 -0.80 19.75 -23.48
CA GLN A 149 0.47 20.36 -23.90
C GLN A 149 0.63 20.33 -25.43
N THR A 150 0.32 19.21 -26.07
CA THR A 150 0.30 19.10 -27.53
C THR A 150 -0.69 20.10 -28.10
N TYR A 151 -1.94 20.13 -27.60
CA TYR A 151 -2.96 21.06 -28.10
C TYR A 151 -2.50 22.53 -28.06
N TYR A 152 -1.87 22.96 -26.95
CA TYR A 152 -1.31 24.31 -26.84
C TYR A 152 -0.16 24.58 -27.82
N SER A 153 0.76 23.63 -27.98
CA SER A 153 1.94 23.82 -28.83
C SER A 153 1.66 23.63 -30.32
N THR A 154 0.58 22.94 -30.68
CA THR A 154 0.24 22.65 -32.09
C THR A 154 -1.02 23.35 -32.55
N ASN A 155 -2.17 23.06 -31.94
CA ASN A 155 -3.47 23.50 -32.45
C ASN A 155 -3.64 25.00 -32.25
N PHE A 156 -3.37 25.49 -31.04
CA PHE A 156 -3.47 26.91 -30.73
C PHE A 156 -2.55 27.75 -31.64
N GLU A 157 -1.27 27.38 -31.75
CA GLU A 157 -0.31 28.13 -32.58
C GLU A 157 -0.65 28.08 -34.08
N LYS A 158 -1.18 26.94 -34.56
CA LYS A 158 -1.67 26.83 -35.93
C LYS A 158 -2.87 27.74 -36.18
N ASP A 159 -3.82 27.82 -35.26
CA ASP A 159 -5.02 28.65 -35.39
C ASP A 159 -4.68 30.14 -35.29
N VAL A 160 -3.70 30.52 -34.46
CA VAL A 160 -3.12 31.88 -34.43
C VAL A 160 -2.49 32.23 -35.77
N THR A 161 -1.68 31.34 -36.33
CA THR A 161 -1.05 31.54 -37.66
C THR A 161 -2.12 31.64 -38.75
N ALA A 162 -3.18 30.84 -38.68
CA ALA A 162 -4.30 30.91 -39.62
C ALA A 162 -5.00 32.27 -39.58
N CYS A 163 -5.25 32.83 -38.39
CA CYS A 163 -5.78 34.20 -38.25
C CYS A 163 -4.85 35.24 -38.91
N GLN A 164 -3.53 35.13 -38.71
CA GLN A 164 -2.54 36.03 -39.31
C GLN A 164 -2.52 35.96 -40.84
N THR A 165 -2.63 34.76 -41.41
CA THR A 165 -2.65 34.59 -42.87
C THR A 165 -3.95 35.06 -43.53
N LYS A 166 -5.08 34.99 -42.82
CA LYS A 166 -6.41 35.25 -43.36
C LYS A 166 -6.79 36.74 -43.33
N PHE A 167 -6.30 37.50 -42.35
CA PHE A 167 -6.64 38.91 -42.18
C PHE A 167 -5.37 39.77 -42.31
N ASN A 168 -5.42 40.81 -43.15
CA ASN A 168 -4.29 41.72 -43.35
C ASN A 168 -4.33 42.90 -42.36
N ALA A 169 -3.28 43.72 -42.36
CA ALA A 169 -3.15 44.91 -41.49
C ALA A 169 -4.24 45.98 -41.66
N SER A 170 -5.02 45.91 -42.74
CA SER A 170 -6.14 46.81 -42.99
C SER A 170 -7.44 46.33 -42.35
N MET A 171 -7.50 45.11 -41.81
CA MET A 171 -8.68 44.46 -41.22
C MET A 171 -8.46 44.13 -39.73
N SER A 172 -8.03 45.13 -38.95
CA SER A 172 -7.62 44.95 -37.54
C SER A 172 -8.72 44.34 -36.67
N THR A 173 -9.97 44.76 -36.82
CA THR A 173 -11.10 44.24 -36.02
C THR A 173 -11.37 42.76 -36.27
N ASP A 174 -11.31 42.32 -37.54
CA ASP A 174 -11.55 40.93 -37.92
C ASP A 174 -10.40 40.03 -37.46
N TYR A 175 -9.17 40.54 -37.50
CA TYR A 175 -7.99 39.87 -36.95
C TYR A 175 -8.11 39.67 -35.43
N THR A 176 -8.38 40.73 -34.67
CA THR A 176 -8.56 40.65 -33.20
C THR A 176 -9.70 39.70 -32.83
N MET A 177 -10.82 39.74 -33.55
CA MET A 177 -11.95 38.83 -33.32
C MET A 177 -11.58 37.36 -33.62
N CYS A 178 -10.80 37.10 -34.66
CA CYS A 178 -10.27 35.77 -34.96
C CYS A 178 -9.42 35.24 -33.80
N LEU A 179 -8.47 36.04 -33.30
CA LEU A 179 -7.61 35.66 -32.18
C LEU A 179 -8.42 35.40 -30.90
N ALA A 180 -9.41 36.25 -30.60
CA ALA A 180 -10.28 36.08 -29.45
C ALA A 180 -11.07 34.75 -29.54
N ASN A 181 -11.55 34.38 -30.72
CA ASN A 181 -12.24 33.10 -30.94
C ASN A 181 -11.29 31.91 -30.77
N THR A 182 -10.06 31.99 -31.27
CA THR A 182 -9.03 30.96 -31.08
C THR A 182 -8.71 30.74 -29.59
N VAL A 183 -8.55 31.83 -28.84
CA VAL A 183 -8.36 31.77 -27.38
C VAL A 183 -9.59 31.20 -26.68
N ALA A 184 -10.81 31.62 -27.05
CA ALA A 184 -12.04 31.11 -26.47
C ALA A 184 -12.19 29.60 -26.67
N ALA A 185 -11.91 29.09 -27.88
CA ALA A 185 -11.92 27.67 -28.20
C ALA A 185 -10.87 26.90 -27.38
N THR A 186 -9.65 27.45 -27.27
CA THR A 186 -8.56 26.85 -26.49
C THR A 186 -8.88 26.82 -25.00
N ASN A 187 -9.53 27.86 -24.48
CA ASN A 187 -9.99 27.92 -23.09
C ASN A 187 -11.09 26.90 -22.82
N ALA A 188 -12.04 26.72 -23.76
CA ALA A 188 -13.06 25.68 -23.64
C ALA A 188 -12.45 24.28 -23.62
N TYR A 189 -11.47 24.00 -24.50
CA TYR A 189 -10.72 22.75 -24.51
C TYR A 189 -9.94 22.51 -23.20
N THR A 190 -9.32 23.56 -22.68
CA THR A 190 -8.61 23.56 -21.39
C THR A 190 -9.56 23.20 -20.24
N LEU A 191 -10.72 23.85 -20.17
CA LEU A 191 -11.72 23.59 -19.12
C LEU A 191 -12.21 22.14 -19.17
N ASN A 192 -12.39 21.58 -20.36
CA ASN A 192 -12.77 20.17 -20.48
C ASN A 192 -11.66 19.24 -20.00
N ASN A 193 -10.40 19.50 -20.39
CA ASN A 193 -9.25 18.74 -19.90
C ASN A 193 -9.10 18.83 -18.38
N GLN A 194 -9.38 19.99 -17.78
CA GLN A 194 -9.36 20.16 -16.33
C GLN A 194 -10.39 19.28 -15.61
N LYS A 195 -11.59 19.15 -16.15
CA LYS A 195 -12.61 18.24 -15.61
C LYS A 195 -12.13 16.79 -15.70
N THR A 196 -11.59 16.40 -16.86
CA THR A 196 -11.05 15.05 -17.07
C THR A 196 -9.91 14.75 -16.11
N PHE A 197 -8.93 15.66 -16.00
CA PHE A 197 -7.80 15.53 -15.07
C PHE A 197 -8.27 15.39 -13.62
N SER A 198 -9.25 16.20 -13.20
CA SER A 198 -9.78 16.16 -11.83
C SER A 198 -10.45 14.81 -11.53
N ASN A 199 -11.24 14.27 -12.47
CA ASN A 199 -11.85 12.95 -12.33
C ASN A 199 -10.79 11.85 -12.27
N GLN A 200 -9.76 11.93 -13.11
CA GLN A 200 -8.65 10.97 -13.11
C GLN A 200 -7.84 11.02 -11.81
N MET A 201 -7.64 12.20 -11.22
CA MET A 201 -6.99 12.34 -9.90
C MET A 201 -7.80 11.65 -8.80
N GLN A 202 -9.13 11.77 -8.83
CA GLN A 202 -10.01 11.07 -7.90
C GLN A 202 -9.94 9.55 -8.09
N SER A 203 -10.01 9.07 -9.34
CA SER A 203 -9.84 7.64 -9.65
C SER A 203 -8.47 7.12 -9.20
N ALA A 204 -7.41 7.86 -9.49
CA ALA A 204 -6.05 7.53 -9.06
C ALA A 204 -5.94 7.42 -7.54
N THR A 205 -6.59 8.31 -6.79
CA THR A 205 -6.65 8.26 -5.32
C THR A 205 -7.28 6.94 -4.84
N ASN A 206 -8.38 6.51 -5.45
CA ASN A 206 -9.03 5.25 -5.11
C ASN A 206 -8.14 4.05 -5.45
N THR A 207 -7.54 4.04 -6.64
CA THR A 207 -6.61 2.98 -7.05
C THR A 207 -5.39 2.90 -6.13
N ALA A 208 -4.81 4.05 -5.76
CA ALA A 208 -3.72 4.13 -4.80
C ALA A 208 -4.12 3.53 -3.44
N ASN A 209 -5.31 3.85 -2.94
CA ASN A 209 -5.84 3.26 -1.70
C ASN A 209 -5.97 1.73 -1.78
N VAL A 210 -6.46 1.21 -2.93
CA VAL A 210 -6.55 -0.24 -3.14
C VAL A 210 -5.17 -0.88 -3.10
N TYR A 211 -4.19 -0.36 -3.82
CA TYR A 211 -2.84 -0.94 -3.80
C TYR A 211 -2.18 -0.89 -2.42
N ILE A 212 -2.35 0.20 -1.67
CA ILE A 212 -1.85 0.28 -0.29
C ILE A 212 -2.57 -0.74 0.60
N LYS A 213 -3.89 -0.92 0.43
CA LYS A 213 -4.64 -1.93 1.19
C LYS A 213 -4.12 -3.34 0.88
N THR A 214 -3.94 -3.68 -0.40
CA THR A 214 -3.38 -4.97 -0.81
C THR A 214 -1.97 -5.20 -0.24
N ALA A 215 -1.14 -4.16 -0.18
CA ALA A 215 0.18 -4.25 0.45
C ALA A 215 0.07 -4.56 1.95
N ASN A 216 -0.86 -3.91 2.66
CA ASN A 216 -1.13 -4.21 4.07
C ASN A 216 -1.65 -5.64 4.27
N GLU A 217 -2.54 -6.12 3.41
CA GLU A 217 -3.04 -7.50 3.46
C GLU A 217 -1.93 -8.53 3.22
N CYS A 218 -1.03 -8.26 2.28
CA CYS A 218 0.17 -9.06 2.03
C CYS A 218 1.06 -9.12 3.29
N ILE A 219 1.36 -7.97 3.89
CA ILE A 219 2.17 -7.89 5.12
C ILE A 219 1.48 -8.62 6.27
N PHE A 220 0.16 -8.46 6.42
CA PHE A 220 -0.62 -9.16 7.43
C PHE A 220 -0.56 -10.68 7.25
N ALA A 221 -0.60 -11.17 6.00
CA ALA A 221 -0.43 -12.59 5.73
C ALA A 221 0.96 -13.08 6.17
N VAL A 222 2.02 -12.31 5.93
CA VAL A 222 3.39 -12.63 6.41
C VAL A 222 3.45 -12.69 7.94
N HIS A 223 2.84 -11.72 8.63
CA HIS A 223 2.71 -11.73 10.09
C HIS A 223 2.00 -12.99 10.58
N ASN A 224 0.82 -13.27 10.02
CA ASN A 224 0.02 -14.42 10.41
C ASN A 224 0.74 -15.75 10.17
N THR A 225 1.41 -15.91 9.03
CA THR A 225 2.24 -17.09 8.74
C THR A 225 3.35 -17.24 9.76
N THR A 226 4.05 -16.16 10.10
CA THR A 226 5.17 -16.21 11.07
C THR A 226 4.69 -16.60 12.45
N LEU A 227 3.64 -15.96 12.96
CA LEU A 227 3.07 -16.27 14.28
C LEU A 227 2.50 -17.68 14.34
N THR A 228 1.83 -18.12 13.28
CA THR A 228 1.32 -19.51 13.17
C THR A 228 2.47 -20.51 13.22
N LYS A 229 3.57 -20.24 12.52
CA LYS A 229 4.74 -21.12 12.49
C LYS A 229 5.49 -21.15 13.83
N ILE A 230 5.58 -20.03 14.52
CA ILE A 230 6.10 -19.96 15.90
C ILE A 230 5.23 -20.81 16.84
N SER A 231 3.91 -20.62 16.78
CA SER A 231 2.96 -21.39 17.60
C SER A 231 3.03 -22.89 17.31
N GLU A 232 3.12 -23.28 16.04
CA GLU A 232 3.29 -24.67 15.61
C GLU A 232 4.60 -25.26 16.14
N ALA A 233 5.71 -24.53 16.04
CA ALA A 233 7.00 -24.96 16.56
C ALA A 233 6.94 -25.17 18.07
N ASN A 234 6.42 -24.20 18.83
CA ASN A 234 6.30 -24.30 20.28
C ASN A 234 5.42 -25.47 20.71
N THR A 235 4.26 -25.65 20.06
CA THR A 235 3.34 -26.76 20.37
C THR A 235 4.00 -28.12 20.15
N ARG A 236 4.77 -28.28 19.06
CA ARG A 236 5.49 -29.52 18.78
C ARG A 236 6.66 -29.73 19.76
N ILE A 237 7.41 -28.68 20.09
CA ILE A 237 8.49 -28.75 21.08
C ILE A 237 7.92 -29.18 22.45
N ASP A 238 6.84 -28.56 22.91
CA ASP A 238 6.18 -28.92 24.16
C ASP A 238 5.63 -30.35 24.11
N GLY A 239 5.00 -30.73 23.00
CA GLY A 239 4.54 -32.10 22.76
C GLY A 239 5.70 -33.10 22.86
N CYS A 240 6.83 -32.81 22.26
CA CYS A 240 8.05 -33.62 22.34
C CYS A 240 8.61 -33.72 23.76
N ILE A 241 8.72 -32.59 24.48
CA ILE A 241 9.19 -32.58 25.86
C ILE A 241 8.26 -33.39 26.77
N GLN A 242 6.95 -33.37 26.50
CA GLN A 242 5.95 -34.16 27.23
C GLN A 242 5.87 -35.62 26.76
N GLY A 243 6.71 -36.06 25.83
CA GLY A 243 6.72 -37.43 25.30
C GLY A 243 5.54 -37.75 24.37
N ARG A 244 4.86 -36.74 23.81
CA ARG A 244 3.69 -36.87 22.92
C ARG A 244 4.03 -36.93 21.43
N ASP A 245 5.20 -36.43 21.03
CA ASP A 245 5.62 -36.41 19.61
C ASP A 245 6.27 -37.69 19.12
N ASP A 246 6.70 -38.54 20.05
CA ASP A 246 7.40 -39.77 19.76
C ASP A 246 6.76 -40.89 20.57
N CYS A 247 5.54 -41.24 20.19
CA CYS A 247 4.98 -42.49 20.66
C CYS A 247 5.52 -43.68 19.86
N SER A 248 6.85 -43.78 19.73
CA SER A 248 7.54 -45.04 19.48
C SER A 248 7.38 -46.02 20.67
N GLN A 249 6.91 -45.54 21.83
CA GLN A 249 6.40 -46.37 22.93
C GLN A 249 4.89 -46.68 22.86
N CYS A 250 4.15 -46.12 21.90
CA CYS A 250 2.77 -46.55 21.66
C CYS A 250 2.73 -47.88 20.93
N SER A 251 3.78 -48.30 20.24
CA SER A 251 3.89 -49.70 19.78
C SER A 251 4.28 -50.60 20.95
N GLY A 252 3.31 -50.99 21.78
CA GLY A 252 3.52 -52.06 22.78
C GLY A 252 2.84 -51.89 24.15
N HIS A 253 2.36 -50.69 24.49
CA HIS A 253 1.57 -50.49 25.73
C HIS A 253 0.07 -50.34 25.43
N PHE A 254 -0.43 -51.13 24.50
CA PHE A 254 -1.84 -51.49 24.50
C PHE A 254 -1.97 -52.66 25.46
N CYS A 255 -2.96 -52.62 26.34
CA CYS A 255 -3.38 -53.84 26.99
C CYS A 255 -4.21 -54.64 25.99
N PRO A 256 -3.70 -55.76 25.45
CA PRO A 256 -4.46 -56.55 24.49
C PRO A 256 -5.72 -57.11 25.13
N ASP A 257 -5.64 -57.41 26.43
CA ASP A 257 -6.75 -57.78 27.28
C ASP A 257 -6.93 -56.66 28.29
N VAL A 258 -8.14 -56.14 28.42
CA VAL A 258 -8.53 -55.20 29.48
C VAL A 258 -9.66 -55.85 30.24
N TYR A 259 -9.45 -56.07 31.54
CA TYR A 259 -10.56 -56.44 32.42
C TYR A 259 -11.30 -55.17 32.83
N TYR A 260 -12.53 -55.03 32.36
CA TYR A 260 -13.43 -53.95 32.76
C TYR A 260 -14.14 -54.36 34.05
N MET A 261 -13.84 -53.67 35.15
CA MET A 261 -14.57 -53.84 36.39
C MET A 261 -15.78 -52.90 36.41
N PRO A 262 -17.01 -53.41 36.49
CA PRO A 262 -18.21 -52.58 36.58
C PRO A 262 -18.26 -51.80 37.90
N ALA A 263 -18.84 -50.60 37.90
CA ALA A 263 -19.06 -49.78 39.10
C ALA A 263 -19.73 -50.53 40.26
N ALA A 264 -20.59 -51.52 39.98
CA ALA A 264 -21.25 -52.34 41.00
C ALA A 264 -20.28 -53.15 41.89
N TYR A 265 -19.04 -53.37 41.44
CA TYR A 265 -18.00 -54.07 42.19
C TYR A 265 -17.10 -53.12 43.00
N MET A 266 -17.36 -51.82 42.91
CA MET A 266 -16.64 -50.76 43.63
C MET A 266 -17.55 -50.19 44.70
N ASP A 267 -17.25 -50.47 45.97
CA ASP A 267 -17.93 -49.84 47.10
C ASP A 267 -17.17 -48.57 47.50
N PRO A 268 -17.68 -47.36 47.23
CA PRO A 268 -17.00 -46.11 47.56
C PRO A 268 -16.85 -45.87 49.08
N LYS A 269 -17.52 -46.67 49.93
CA LYS A 269 -17.39 -46.60 51.39
C LYS A 269 -16.35 -47.58 51.94
N ASN A 270 -15.83 -48.48 51.12
CA ASN A 270 -14.83 -49.46 51.51
C ASN A 270 -13.46 -49.06 50.94
N ALA A 271 -12.44 -49.00 51.79
CA ALA A 271 -11.07 -48.66 51.37
C ALA A 271 -10.37 -49.82 50.62
N THR A 272 -11.02 -50.98 50.50
CA THR A 272 -10.49 -52.17 49.86
C THR A 272 -11.47 -52.72 48.82
N MET A 273 -10.93 -53.33 47.77
CA MET A 273 -11.70 -53.86 46.65
C MET A 273 -11.23 -55.28 46.32
N VAL A 274 -12.14 -56.11 45.81
CA VAL A 274 -11.82 -57.48 45.39
C VAL A 274 -10.84 -57.44 44.23
N ASN A 275 -9.71 -58.14 44.36
CA ASN A 275 -8.72 -58.25 43.29
C ASN A 275 -9.20 -59.28 42.23
N PRO A 276 -9.56 -58.85 41.00
CA PRO A 276 -10.09 -59.74 39.97
C PRO A 276 -9.04 -60.72 39.40
N PHE A 277 -7.76 -60.50 39.76
CA PHE A 277 -6.64 -61.33 39.34
C PHE A 277 -6.13 -62.26 40.45
N TYR A 278 -6.77 -62.28 41.62
CA TYR A 278 -6.34 -63.14 42.73
C TYR A 278 -6.43 -64.62 42.34
N GLY A 279 -5.32 -65.36 42.53
CA GLY A 279 -5.23 -66.80 42.23
C GLY A 279 -5.01 -67.17 40.76
N ARG A 280 -4.80 -66.19 39.86
CA ARG A 280 -4.42 -66.47 38.47
C ARG A 280 -2.90 -66.64 38.35
N ASN A 281 -2.46 -67.67 37.63
CA ASN A 281 -1.04 -67.93 37.34
C ASN A 281 -0.51 -67.14 36.14
N GLU A 282 -1.39 -66.46 35.40
CA GLU A 282 -1.05 -65.63 34.25
C GLU A 282 -1.14 -64.15 34.65
N THR A 283 -0.13 -63.36 34.30
CA THR A 283 -0.19 -61.90 34.33
C THR A 283 -1.06 -61.40 33.17
N GLY A 284 -2.38 -61.51 33.32
CA GLY A 284 -3.35 -60.90 32.42
C GLY A 284 -3.32 -59.38 32.57
N ASN A 285 -3.12 -58.69 31.45
CA ASN A 285 -2.75 -57.29 31.41
C ASN A 285 -3.97 -56.38 31.73
N CYS A 286 -3.71 -55.25 32.42
CA CYS A 286 -4.57 -54.10 32.78
C CYS A 286 -6.00 -54.32 33.33
N LEU A 287 -6.25 -53.64 34.45
CA LEU A 287 -7.57 -53.37 35.00
C LEU A 287 -8.04 -51.98 34.55
N MET A 288 -9.25 -51.89 34.01
CA MET A 288 -9.97 -50.63 33.82
C MET A 288 -11.13 -50.56 34.81
N LEU A 289 -11.23 -49.46 35.54
CA LEU A 289 -12.35 -49.18 36.45
C LEU A 289 -13.40 -48.40 35.68
N ASP A 290 -14.54 -49.03 35.43
CA ASP A 290 -15.66 -48.39 34.74
C ASP A 290 -16.54 -47.65 35.75
N ILE A 291 -16.16 -46.41 36.04
CA ILE A 291 -16.82 -45.52 37.00
C ILE A 291 -17.67 -44.53 36.19
N PHE A 292 -18.93 -44.89 35.92
CA PHE A 292 -19.95 -43.96 35.43
C PHE A 292 -20.68 -43.27 36.58
#